data_AF-A0A151TSE9-F1
#
_entry.id   AF-A0A151TSE9-F1
#
_cell.length_a   1.000
_cell.length_b   1.000
_cell.length_c   1.000
_cell.angle_alpha   90.00
_cell.angle_beta   90.00
_cell.angle_gamma   90.00
#
_symmetry.space_group_name_H-M   'P 1'
#
loop_
_entity.id
_entity.type
_entity.pdbx_description
1 polymer ?
#
loop_
_entity_poly.entity_id
_entity_poly.type
_entity_poly.pdbx_seq_one_letter_code
_entity_poly.pdbx_strand_id
1 'polypeptide(L)' 'MGNDHVLEIVGVSTVKLKKYDDIVRTIQRVQHMKGLKKNLFSIRQLDDLRCKIYIEEEILKVVKGNLVVMKV' A
#
# COMPACT_ATOMS: atom_id res chain seq x y z
N MET A 1 5.96 -10.82 20.79
CA MET A 1 7.27 -10.19 20.97
C MET A 1 7.52 -9.31 19.77
N GLY A 2 7.45 -8.00 19.94
CA GLY A 2 7.72 -7.02 18.87
C GLY A 2 9.21 -6.67 18.86
N ASN A 3 9.82 -6.62 17.68
CA ASN A 3 11.15 -6.06 17.52
C ASN A 3 10.95 -4.56 17.25
N ASP A 4 10.90 -3.77 18.33
CA ASP A 4 10.68 -2.31 18.29
C ASP A 4 11.92 -1.53 17.82
N HIS A 5 12.73 -2.15 16.97
CA HIS A 5 13.89 -1.51 16.39
C HIS A 5 13.43 -0.38 15.47
N VAL A 6 13.96 0.81 15.74
CA VAL A 6 13.73 1.98 14.89
C VAL A 6 14.29 1.68 13.50
N LEU A 7 13.41 1.64 12.50
CA LEU A 7 13.79 1.55 11.11
C LEU A 7 14.01 2.95 10.55
N GLU A 8 15.10 3.11 9.80
CA GLU A 8 15.44 4.37 9.13
C GLU A 8 14.64 4.53 7.83
N ILE A 9 14.05 5.71 7.60
CA ILE A 9 13.48 6.07 6.29
C ILE A 9 14.64 6.40 5.35
N VAL A 10 14.86 5.55 4.33
CA VAL A 10 15.92 5.74 3.32
C VAL A 10 15.46 6.56 2.13
N GLY A 11 14.16 6.80 2.01
CA GLY A 11 13.62 7.63 0.94
C GLY A 11 12.11 7.78 0.99
N VAL A 12 11.61 8.79 0.28
CA VAL A 12 10.19 9.00 0.04
C VAL A 12 10.00 9.06 -1.46
N SER A 13 9.10 8.26 -2.01
CA SER A 13 8.81 8.29 -3.44
C SER A 13 7.33 8.13 -3.75
N THR A 14 7.02 8.32 -5.03
CA THR A 14 5.69 8.10 -5.57
C THR A 14 5.67 6.73 -6.25
N VAL A 15 4.75 5.86 -5.83
CA VAL A 15 4.64 4.49 -6.35
C VAL A 15 3.42 4.38 -7.24
N LYS A 16 3.61 3.77 -8.42
CA LYS A 16 2.52 3.42 -9.32
C LYS A 16 2.07 1.99 -9.02
N LEU A 17 0.82 1.84 -8.63
CA LEU A 17 0.11 0.57 -8.60
C LEU A 17 -0.52 0.37 -9.98
N LYS A 18 0.04 -0.56 -10.76
CA LYS A 18 -0.61 -1.08 -11.96
C LYS A 18 -1.17 -2.46 -11.64
N LYS A 19 -2.48 -2.63 -11.79
CA LYS A 19 -3.12 -3.95 -11.70
C LYS A 19 -3.59 -4.41 -13.07
N TYR A 20 -4.23 -5.57 -13.09
CA TYR A 20 -4.73 -6.30 -14.27
C TYR A 20 -5.79 -5.53 -15.08
N ASP A 21 -6.33 -4.44 -14.56
CA ASP A 21 -7.35 -3.59 -15.18
C ASP A 21 -6.75 -2.44 -16.02
N ASP A 22 -5.44 -2.43 -16.25
CA ASP A 22 -4.66 -1.37 -16.91
C ASP A 22 -4.74 0.02 -16.27
N ILE A 23 -5.49 0.17 -15.18
CA ILE A 23 -5.61 1.44 -14.45
C ILE A 23 -4.36 1.60 -13.58
N VAL A 24 -3.55 2.59 -13.95
CA VAL A 24 -2.40 3.02 -13.15
C VAL A 24 -2.88 3.98 -12.07
N ARG A 25 -2.65 3.62 -10.81
CA ARG A 25 -2.95 4.47 -9.66
C ARG A 25 -1.66 4.88 -8.99
N THR A 26 -1.63 6.10 -8.50
CA THR A 26 -0.41 6.70 -7.97
C THR A 26 -0.58 6.94 -6.48
N ILE A 27 0.25 6.31 -5.66
CA ILE A 27 0.38 6.60 -4.22
C ILE A 27 1.57 7.53 -4.04
N GLN A 28 1.31 8.73 -3.54
CA GLN A 28 2.35 9.71 -3.24
C GLN A 28 2.86 9.52 -1.82
N ARG A 29 4.10 9.97 -1.56
CA ARG A 29 4.73 9.97 -0.23
C ARG A 29 4.87 8.58 0.41
N VAL A 30 5.18 7.56 -0.39
CA VAL A 30 5.48 6.22 0.11
C VAL A 30 6.86 6.22 0.75
N GLN A 31 6.95 5.74 1.99
CA GLN A 31 8.20 5.68 2.75
C GLN A 31 8.92 4.35 2.47
N HIS A 32 10.20 4.46 2.10
CA HIS A 32 11.10 3.34 1.93
C HIS A 32 11.88 3.18 3.23
N MET A 33 11.74 2.04 3.88
CA MET A 33 12.42 1.77 5.15
C MET A 33 13.63 0.87 4.91
N LYS A 34 14.76 1.19 5.53
CA LYS A 34 15.95 0.35 5.49
C LYS A 34 15.62 -1.06 5.98
N GLY A 35 16.02 -2.08 5.22
CA GLY A 35 15.82 -3.48 5.60
C GLY A 35 14.44 -4.07 5.27
N LEU A 36 13.48 -3.27 4.78
CA LEU A 36 12.22 -3.81 4.25
C LEU A 36 12.33 -4.06 2.74
N LYS A 37 11.98 -5.28 2.30
CA LYS A 37 11.95 -5.65 0.87
C LYS A 37 10.81 -4.98 0.09
N LYS A 38 9.79 -4.50 0.79
CA LYS A 38 8.60 -3.88 0.21
C LYS A 38 8.38 -2.51 0.84
N ASN A 39 7.79 -1.61 0.08
CA ASN A 39 7.52 -0.25 0.53
C ASN A 39 6.38 -0.24 1.54
N LEU A 40 6.45 0.66 2.52
CA LEU A 40 5.36 0.87 3.47
C LEU A 40 4.53 2.08 3.02
N PHE A 41 3.21 1.90 2.97
CA PHE A 41 2.27 3.00 2.84
C PHE A 41 1.19 2.86 3.91
N SER A 42 0.73 4.00 4.43
CA SER A 42 -0.33 4.07 5.42
C SER A 42 -1.68 3.75 4.78
N ILE A 43 -2.55 3.08 5.54
CA ILE A 43 -3.97 2.89 5.18
C ILE A 43 -4.63 4.23 4.85
N ARG A 44 -4.23 5.32 5.52
CA ARG A 44 -4.76 6.67 5.26
C ARG A 44 -4.48 7.14 3.83
N GLN A 45 -3.35 6.74 3.24
CA GLN A 45 -3.03 7.07 1.85
C GLN A 45 -3.95 6.33 0.86
N LEU A 46 -4.54 5.20 1.26
CA LEU A 46 -5.60 4.53 0.49
C LEU A 46 -6.97 5.17 0.69
N ASP A 47 -7.24 5.70 1.88
CA ASP A 47 -8.48 6.44 2.18
C ASP A 47 -8.56 7.74 1.36
N ASP A 48 -7.44 8.46 1.21
CA ASP A 48 -7.34 9.62 0.30
C ASP A 48 -7.68 9.25 -1.16
N LEU A 49 -7.39 8.01 -1.57
CA LEU A 49 -7.74 7.47 -2.88
C LEU A 49 -9.19 6.95 -2.97
N ARG A 50 -9.97 7.10 -1.89
CA ARG A 50 -11.32 6.55 -1.67
C ARG A 50 -11.38 5.04 -1.86
N CYS A 51 -10.32 4.35 -1.42
CA CYS A 51 -10.25 2.91 -1.47
C CYS A 51 -10.65 2.30 -0.12
N LYS A 52 -11.42 1.21 -0.16
CA LYS A 52 -11.77 0.39 1.01
C LYS A 52 -10.83 -0.82 1.06
N ILE A 53 -10.42 -1.20 2.26
CA ILE A 53 -9.61 -2.39 2.49
C ILE A 53 -10.51 -3.47 3.11
N TYR A 54 -10.47 -4.66 2.53
CA TYR A 54 -11.11 -5.87 3.01
C TYR A 54 -10.02 -6.89 3.32
N ILE A 55 -10.05 -7.43 4.53
CA ILE A 55 -9.13 -8.49 4.95
C ILE A 55 -10.03 -9.67 5.32
N GLU A 56 -10.00 -10.72 4.50
CA GLU A 56 -10.81 -11.92 4.65
C GLU A 56 -9.91 -13.13 4.44
N GLU A 57 -9.85 -14.06 5.40
CA GLU A 57 -9.14 -15.34 5.24
C GLU A 57 -7.74 -15.20 4.63
N GLU A 58 -6.92 -14.32 5.20
CA GLU A 58 -5.54 -14.01 4.75
C GLU A 58 -5.42 -13.23 3.42
N ILE A 59 -6.53 -13.00 2.73
CA ILE A 59 -6.56 -12.19 1.51
C ILE A 59 -6.76 -10.73 1.86
N LEU A 60 -5.80 -9.89 1.44
CA LEU A 60 -5.96 -8.45 1.49
C LEU A 60 -6.46 -7.93 0.15
N LYS A 61 -7.71 -7.47 0.11
CA LYS A 61 -8.33 -6.81 -1.05
C LYS A 61 -8.43 -5.31 -0.79
N VAL A 62 -7.98 -4.50 -1.74
CA VAL A 62 -8.25 -3.07 -1.77
C VAL A 62 -9.21 -2.81 -2.92
N VAL A 63 -10.35 -2.17 -2.66
CA VAL A 63 -11.39 -1.90 -3.67
C VAL A 63 -11.73 -0.41 -3.72
N LYS A 64 -12.17 0.07 -4.89
CA LYS A 64 -12.70 1.43 -5.07
C LYS A 64 -14.05 1.32 -5.77
N GLY A 65 -15.14 1.53 -5.04
CA GLY A 65 -16.47 1.11 -5.51
C GLY A 65 -16.50 -0.40 -5.71
N ASN A 66 -16.88 -0.85 -6.92
CA ASN A 66 -16.95 -2.27 -7.27
C ASN A 66 -15.63 -2.83 -7.85
N LEU A 67 -14.60 -1.99 -7.99
CA LEU A 67 -13.35 -2.36 -8.66
C LEU A 67 -12.27 -2.80 -7.67
N VAL A 68 -11.68 -3.99 -7.86
CA VAL A 68 -10.60 -4.52 -7.01
C VAL A 68 -9.23 -4.00 -7.46
N VAL A 69 -8.72 -3.01 -6.75
CA VAL A 69 -7.46 -2.28 -6.98
C VAL A 69 -6.21 -3.09 -6.66
N MET A 70 -6.28 -3.89 -5.60
CA MET A 70 -5.17 -4.71 -5.13
C MET A 70 -5.77 -5.97 -4.53
N LYS A 71 -5.13 -7.10 -4.78
CA LYS A 71 -5.45 -8.38 -4.13
C LYS A 71 -4.10 -9.03 -3.88
N VAL A 72 -3.80 -9.32 -2.63
CA VAL A 72 -2.61 -10.05 -2.21
C VAL A 72 -3.07 -11.39 -1.67
#